data_AF-A0A8C4M5Q5-F1
#
_entry.id   AF-A0A8C4M5Q5-F1
#
_cell.length_a   1.000
_cell.length_b   1.000
_cell.length_c   1.000
_cell.angle_alpha   90.00
_cell.angle_beta   90.00
_cell.angle_gamma   90.00
#
_symmetry.space_group_name_H-M   'P 1'
#
loop_
_entity.id
_entity.type
_entity.pdbx_description
1 polymer ?
#
loop_
_entity_poly.entity_id
_entity_poly.type
_entity_poly.pdbx_seq_one_letter_code
_entity_poly.pdbx_strand_id
1 'polypeptide(L)'
;MGTAWGCEGQQAPRAWIHSGLPAPWCQRCHLEPLEPPGATGAVSCKTLQRKCAAIIAPVTLAKIYCCFSLIAVLTASVIVLSILLADTDTIINKKVPVSVGCPKQWIGFGSKCFYFSEDARNWTFSQAFCVSLEADLVQFETLEELNFLKRYKGPSDHWIGLSRESSYHIWKWTDDSEYNASYVIKGVGECAYLNDNGISSARTYTDRKWICSKPNDIYRCQKSPNPF
;
A
#
# COMPACT_ATOMS: atom_id res chain seq x y z
N MET A 1 45.05 -12.56 22.60
CA MET A 1 43.86 -12.40 23.47
C MET A 1 44.36 -11.80 24.79
N GLY A 2 43.93 -10.62 25.25
CA GLY A 2 42.82 -9.78 24.81
C GLY A 2 43.14 -8.29 24.92
N THR A 3 42.40 -7.52 24.13
CA THR A 3 42.33 -6.06 24.19
C THR A 3 41.33 -5.63 25.26
N ALA A 4 41.73 -4.68 26.11
CA ALA A 4 40.84 -4.07 27.08
C ALA A 4 40.00 -2.98 26.40
N TRP A 5 38.69 -2.99 26.62
CA TRP A 5 37.77 -1.95 26.17
C TRP A 5 37.49 -1.01 27.34
N GLY A 6 37.77 0.28 27.17
CA GLY A 6 37.40 1.34 28.10
C GLY A 6 36.38 2.27 27.45
N CYS A 7 35.36 2.68 28.20
CA CYS A 7 34.46 3.78 27.84
C CYS A 7 34.77 4.96 28.75
N GLU A 8 34.96 6.14 28.17
CA GLU A 8 35.24 7.36 28.93
C GLU A 8 33.94 8.00 29.43
N GLY A 9 33.87 8.32 30.72
CA GLY A 9 32.88 9.27 31.25
C GLY A 9 31.80 8.75 32.21
N GLN A 10 31.59 7.44 32.41
CA GLN A 10 30.65 6.93 33.43
C GLN A 10 31.11 5.60 34.06
N GLN A 11 30.96 5.47 35.39
CA GLN A 11 31.25 4.23 36.13
C GLN A 11 30.24 3.12 35.77
N ALA A 12 30.74 2.00 35.26
CA ALA A 12 29.94 0.79 35.07
C ALA A 12 29.71 0.07 36.42
N PRO A 13 28.47 -0.36 36.74
CA PRO A 13 28.23 -1.20 37.91
C PRO A 13 28.90 -2.57 37.73
N ARG A 14 29.46 -3.13 38.82
CA ARG A 14 30.28 -4.36 38.89
C ARG A 14 29.65 -5.67 38.35
N ALA A 15 28.48 -5.64 37.73
CA ALA A 15 27.69 -6.84 37.42
C ALA A 15 27.90 -7.45 36.01
N TRP A 16 28.84 -6.96 35.19
CA TRP A 16 28.94 -7.39 33.77
C TRP A 16 30.27 -8.02 33.34
N ILE A 17 31.02 -8.65 34.26
CA ILE A 17 32.37 -9.18 33.94
C ILE A 17 32.38 -10.60 33.31
N HIS A 18 31.23 -11.30 33.17
CA HIS A 18 31.26 -12.73 32.77
C HIS A 18 30.43 -13.20 31.57
N SER A 19 29.85 -12.31 30.75
CA SER A 19 28.92 -12.78 29.70
C SER A 19 29.37 -12.63 28.24
N GLY A 20 30.58 -12.13 27.94
CA GLY A 20 31.18 -12.27 26.59
C GLY A 20 30.32 -11.81 25.40
N LEU A 21 29.38 -10.90 25.62
CA LEU A 21 28.45 -10.38 24.60
C LEU A 21 28.57 -8.85 24.52
N PRO A 22 28.54 -8.25 23.32
CA PRO A 22 28.67 -6.81 23.14
C PRO A 22 27.41 -6.06 23.63
N ALA A 23 27.60 -5.00 24.42
CA ALA A 23 26.52 -4.13 24.88
C ALA A 23 26.00 -3.25 23.71
N PRO A 24 24.66 -3.07 23.53
CA PRO A 24 24.09 -2.43 22.34
C PRO A 24 24.23 -0.90 22.24
N TRP A 25 25.06 -0.26 23.07
CA TRP A 25 25.04 1.21 23.25
C TRP A 25 26.39 1.89 23.02
N CYS A 26 27.23 1.33 22.14
CA CYS A 26 28.44 1.99 21.65
C CYS A 26 28.20 2.56 20.25
N GLN A 27 28.04 3.89 20.15
CA GLN A 27 27.71 4.56 18.88
C GLN A 27 28.92 5.09 18.10
N ARG A 28 30.17 4.98 18.60
CA ARG A 28 31.34 5.45 17.85
C ARG A 28 32.65 4.84 18.35
N CYS A 29 33.40 4.21 17.45
CA CYS A 29 34.80 3.85 17.65
C CYS A 29 35.64 4.77 16.75
N HIS A 30 36.61 5.50 17.31
CA HIS A 30 37.60 6.27 16.55
C HIS A 30 38.98 5.61 16.69
N LEU A 31 39.73 5.59 15.59
CA LEU A 31 41.15 5.22 15.54
C LEU A 31 41.97 6.48 15.84
N GLU A 32 42.82 6.41 16.86
CA GLU A 32 43.77 7.48 17.19
C GLU A 32 45.16 7.13 16.62
N PRO A 33 45.75 7.98 15.75
CA PRO A 33 47.12 7.77 15.27
C PRO A 33 48.15 8.15 16.34
N LEU A 34 49.09 7.22 16.59
CA LEU A 34 50.28 7.44 17.40
C LEU A 34 51.23 8.46 16.75
N GLU A 35 51.58 9.53 17.44
CA GLU A 35 52.74 10.37 17.12
C GLU A 35 54.04 9.71 17.64
N PRO A 36 55.13 9.68 16.83
CA PRO A 36 56.46 9.34 17.31
C PRO A 36 57.25 10.57 17.79
N PRO A 37 58.23 10.37 18.69
CA PRO A 37 58.99 11.45 19.32
C PRO A 37 60.14 11.97 18.45
N GLY A 38 60.35 13.28 18.55
CA GLY A 38 61.63 14.00 18.58
C GLY A 38 62.79 13.53 17.70
N ALA A 39 63.12 14.32 16.68
CA ALA A 39 64.45 14.37 16.10
C ALA A 39 65.01 15.80 16.19
N THR A 40 65.99 15.99 17.05
CA THR A 40 66.90 17.13 17.10
C THR A 40 67.80 17.13 15.85
N GLY A 41 67.95 18.27 15.19
CA GLY A 41 68.90 18.41 14.09
C GLY A 41 68.85 19.78 13.44
N ALA A 42 69.53 20.76 14.06
CA ALA A 42 69.86 22.00 13.39
C ALA A 42 70.96 21.73 12.34
N VAL A 43 70.65 21.96 11.06
CA VAL A 43 71.66 22.12 10.01
C VAL A 43 71.37 23.42 9.27
N SER A 44 72.16 24.43 9.62
CA SER A 44 72.42 25.59 8.76
C SER A 44 73.50 25.20 7.76
N CYS A 45 73.26 25.39 6.46
CA CYS A 45 74.06 26.30 5.63
C CYS A 45 73.67 26.12 4.15
N LYS A 46 73.30 27.26 3.56
CA LYS A 46 73.29 27.64 2.14
C LYS A 46 74.00 26.65 1.20
N THR A 47 73.25 26.07 0.26
CA THR A 47 73.53 26.02 -1.20
C THR A 47 72.42 25.20 -1.87
N LEU A 48 71.30 25.84 -2.23
CA LEU A 48 70.50 25.39 -3.39
C LEU A 48 69.58 26.53 -3.85
N GLN A 49 70.17 27.66 -4.23
CA GLN A 49 69.45 28.85 -4.68
C GLN A 49 68.92 28.71 -6.12
N ARG A 50 68.43 27.52 -6.53
CA ARG A 50 67.84 27.32 -7.86
C ARG A 50 66.91 26.10 -7.87
N LYS A 51 65.74 26.22 -7.22
CA LYS A 51 64.47 25.51 -7.52
C LYS A 51 63.41 25.74 -6.42
N CYS A 52 63.14 27.01 -6.08
CA CYS A 52 61.92 27.38 -5.37
C CYS A 52 61.11 28.33 -6.26
N ALA A 53 60.48 27.75 -7.28
CA ALA A 53 59.36 28.32 -8.05
C ALA A 53 59.01 27.32 -9.18
N ALA A 54 58.40 26.17 -8.88
CA ALA A 54 57.97 25.27 -9.94
C ALA A 54 56.88 24.24 -9.56
N ILE A 55 55.87 24.57 -8.75
CA ILE A 55 54.58 23.83 -8.79
C ILE A 55 53.39 24.77 -8.52
N ILE A 56 53.29 25.87 -9.27
CA ILE A 56 51.99 26.41 -9.68
C ILE A 56 52.22 26.79 -11.14
N ALA A 57 52.05 25.84 -12.05
CA ALA A 57 51.94 26.20 -13.46
C ALA A 57 50.77 27.20 -13.55
N PRO A 58 50.90 28.35 -14.23
CA PRO A 58 49.74 29.19 -14.50
C PRO A 58 48.79 28.30 -15.29
N VAL A 59 47.70 27.85 -14.65
CA VAL A 59 46.63 27.19 -15.39
C VAL A 59 46.17 28.26 -16.36
N THR A 60 46.53 28.09 -17.62
CA THR A 60 46.23 29.08 -18.64
C THR A 60 44.72 29.32 -18.59
N LEU A 61 44.29 30.57 -18.75
CA LEU A 61 42.86 30.91 -18.75
C LEU A 61 42.08 29.95 -19.67
N ALA A 62 42.68 29.53 -20.80
CA ALA A 62 42.16 28.50 -21.70
C ALA A 62 41.86 27.15 -21.03
N LYS A 63 42.72 26.64 -20.13
CA LYS A 63 42.46 25.40 -19.37
C LYS A 63 41.35 25.60 -18.35
N ILE A 64 41.30 26.75 -17.68
CA ILE A 64 40.23 27.10 -16.75
C ILE A 64 38.89 27.17 -17.48
N TYR A 65 38.82 27.88 -18.61
CA TYR A 65 37.63 27.96 -19.45
C TYR A 65 37.21 26.58 -19.99
N CYS A 66 38.16 25.74 -20.41
CA CYS A 66 37.87 24.37 -20.83
C CYS A 66 37.25 23.54 -19.71
N CYS A 67 37.78 23.64 -18.48
CA CYS A 67 37.20 22.97 -17.32
C CYS A 67 35.79 23.47 -17.00
N PHE A 68 35.55 24.78 -17.02
CA PHE A 68 34.21 25.33 -16.79
C PHE A 68 33.21 24.89 -17.87
N SER A 69 33.61 24.89 -19.14
CA SER A 69 32.78 24.41 -20.24
C SER A 69 32.47 22.92 -20.12
N LEU A 70 33.44 22.08 -19.75
CA LEU A 70 33.22 20.65 -19.53
C LEU A 70 32.28 20.40 -18.34
N ILE A 71 32.46 21.11 -17.23
CA ILE A 71 31.58 21.01 -16.07
C ILE A 71 30.16 21.48 -16.43
N ALA A 72 30.01 22.55 -17.19
CA ALA A 72 28.70 23.04 -17.64
C ALA A 72 27.97 22.00 -18.53
N VAL A 73 28.69 21.33 -19.44
CA VAL A 73 28.10 20.27 -20.28
C VAL A 73 27.71 19.05 -19.45
N LEU A 74 28.59 18.62 -18.52
CA LEU A 74 28.31 17.49 -17.64
C LEU A 74 27.09 17.77 -16.75
N THR A 75 27.01 18.94 -16.13
CA THR A 75 25.87 19.33 -15.29
C THR A 75 24.58 19.40 -16.09
N ALA A 76 24.58 19.99 -17.29
CA ALA A 76 23.42 20.01 -18.18
C ALA A 76 22.96 18.59 -18.56
N SER A 77 23.90 17.69 -18.88
CA SER A 77 23.57 16.30 -19.22
C SER A 77 22.96 15.52 -18.05
N VAL A 78 23.46 15.74 -16.83
CA VAL A 78 22.90 15.11 -15.61
C VAL A 78 21.50 15.65 -15.33
N ILE A 79 21.27 16.96 -15.48
CA ILE A 79 19.94 17.57 -15.28
C ILE A 79 18.93 17.00 -16.27
N VAL A 80 19.29 16.90 -17.55
CA VAL A 80 18.42 16.30 -18.57
C VAL A 80 18.13 14.83 -18.23
N LEU A 81 19.14 14.05 -17.83
CA LEU A 81 18.94 12.65 -17.43
C LEU A 81 18.03 12.53 -16.20
N SER A 82 18.18 13.40 -15.20
CA SER A 82 17.30 13.42 -14.02
C SER A 82 15.86 13.75 -14.37
N ILE A 83 15.62 14.68 -15.31
CA ILE A 83 14.27 15.02 -15.79
C ILE A 83 13.65 13.85 -16.55
N LEU A 84 14.42 13.18 -17.43
CA LEU A 84 13.96 12.03 -18.19
C LEU A 84 13.62 10.82 -17.29
N LEU A 85 14.40 10.60 -16.22
CA LEU A 85 14.14 9.52 -15.26
C LEU A 85 12.92 9.83 -14.36
N ALA A 86 12.71 11.10 -14.00
CA ALA A 86 11.56 11.50 -13.20
C ALA A 86 10.21 11.24 -13.91
N ASP A 87 10.18 11.38 -15.25
CA ASP A 87 8.97 11.13 -16.03
C ASP A 87 8.61 9.62 -16.05
N THR A 88 9.61 8.74 -16.14
CA THR A 88 9.40 7.29 -16.13
C THR A 88 8.92 6.75 -14.77
N ASP A 89 9.36 7.34 -13.66
CA ASP A 89 8.95 6.90 -12.31
C ASP A 89 7.47 7.22 -12.02
N THR A 90 6.92 8.27 -12.65
CA THR A 90 5.49 8.60 -12.49
C THR A 90 4.56 7.74 -13.35
N ILE A 91 5.06 7.19 -14.46
CA ILE A 91 4.28 6.29 -15.34
C ILE A 91 4.24 4.87 -14.77
N ILE A 92 5.34 4.36 -14.22
CA ILE A 92 5.40 3.00 -13.65
C ILE A 92 4.56 2.90 -12.36
N ASN A 93 4.50 3.96 -11.55
CA ASN A 93 3.71 3.99 -10.31
C ASN A 93 2.22 4.32 -10.49
N LYS A 94 1.78 4.68 -11.71
CA LYS A 94 0.34 4.89 -12.01
C LYS A 94 -0.41 3.64 -12.42
N LYS A 95 0.23 2.47 -12.40
CA LYS A 95 -0.50 1.21 -12.44
C LYS A 95 -1.16 1.01 -11.09
N VAL A 96 -2.42 1.43 -10.98
CA VAL A 96 -3.31 1.01 -9.89
C VAL A 96 -3.08 -0.50 -9.72
N PRO A 97 -2.67 -0.98 -8.54
CA PRO A 97 -2.53 -2.41 -8.33
C PRO A 97 -3.94 -2.98 -8.47
N VAL A 98 -4.27 -3.47 -9.66
CA VAL A 98 -5.45 -4.30 -9.89
C VAL A 98 -5.23 -5.50 -8.98
N SER A 99 -5.94 -5.54 -7.86
CA SER A 99 -5.96 -6.74 -7.04
C SER A 99 -6.51 -7.85 -7.92
N VAL A 100 -5.67 -8.81 -8.26
CA VAL A 100 -6.10 -10.04 -8.94
C VAL A 100 -6.88 -10.84 -7.90
N GLY A 101 -8.18 -10.56 -7.79
CA GLY A 101 -9.07 -11.16 -6.80
C GLY A 101 -9.98 -10.14 -6.13
N CYS A 102 -10.59 -10.55 -5.02
CA CYS A 102 -11.49 -9.68 -4.27
C CYS A 102 -10.72 -8.69 -3.39
N PRO A 103 -11.26 -7.47 -3.17
CA PRO A 103 -10.64 -6.50 -2.27
C PRO A 103 -10.49 -7.06 -0.85
N LYS A 104 -9.62 -6.45 -0.04
CA LYS A 104 -9.44 -6.82 1.36
C LYS A 104 -10.79 -6.76 2.09
N GLN A 105 -11.08 -7.75 2.95
CA GLN A 105 -12.34 -7.92 3.68
C GLN A 105 -13.55 -8.35 2.83
N TRP A 106 -13.34 -8.67 1.55
CA TRP A 106 -14.35 -9.31 0.70
C TRP A 106 -14.04 -10.80 0.55
N ILE A 107 -15.08 -11.59 0.33
CA ILE A 107 -14.98 -13.03 0.11
C ILE A 107 -15.30 -13.31 -1.36
N GLY A 108 -14.39 -14.00 -2.05
CA GLY A 108 -14.61 -14.45 -3.42
C GLY A 108 -15.39 -15.75 -3.46
N PHE A 109 -16.44 -15.79 -4.27
CA PHE A 109 -17.17 -17.01 -4.59
C PHE A 109 -17.63 -16.96 -6.05
N GLY A 110 -17.21 -17.94 -6.85
CA GLY A 110 -17.42 -17.92 -8.30
C GLY A 110 -16.80 -16.68 -8.95
N SER A 111 -17.60 -15.96 -9.76
CA SER A 111 -17.18 -14.75 -10.49
C SER A 111 -17.44 -13.44 -9.72
N LYS A 112 -17.85 -13.52 -8.45
CA LYS A 112 -18.25 -12.37 -7.64
C LYS A 112 -17.44 -12.27 -6.35
N CYS A 113 -17.38 -11.05 -5.84
CA CYS A 113 -16.88 -10.71 -4.53
C CYS A 113 -18.04 -10.27 -3.65
N PHE A 114 -18.06 -10.73 -2.40
CA PHE A 114 -19.13 -10.47 -1.44
C PHE A 114 -18.57 -9.79 -0.19
N TYR A 115 -19.22 -8.73 0.25
CA TYR A 115 -18.92 -8.04 1.51
C TYR A 115 -20.09 -8.22 2.47
N PHE A 116 -19.80 -8.62 3.70
CA PHE A 116 -20.80 -8.81 4.76
C PHE A 116 -20.60 -7.71 5.80
N SER A 117 -21.64 -6.93 6.07
CA SER A 117 -21.51 -5.81 7.00
C SER A 117 -21.35 -6.28 8.45
N GLU A 118 -20.56 -5.52 9.21
CA GLU A 118 -20.50 -5.68 10.66
C GLU A 118 -21.67 -4.95 11.34
N ASP A 119 -22.05 -3.80 10.78
CA ASP A 119 -23.14 -2.94 11.23
C ASP A 119 -24.51 -3.36 10.72
N ALA A 120 -25.57 -2.87 11.40
CA ALA A 120 -26.96 -2.99 10.98
C ALA A 120 -27.58 -1.60 10.72
N ARG A 121 -28.24 -1.46 9.56
CA ARG A 121 -28.91 -0.23 9.10
C ARG A 121 -30.12 -0.56 8.21
N ASN A 122 -30.90 0.45 7.88
CA ASN A 122 -32.02 0.34 6.95
C ASN A 122 -31.57 0.00 5.52
N TRP A 123 -32.49 -0.54 4.71
CA TRP A 123 -32.18 -1.05 3.37
C TRP A 123 -31.59 0.03 2.45
N THR A 124 -32.14 1.25 2.51
CA THR A 124 -31.69 2.39 1.70
C THR A 124 -30.24 2.77 2.01
N PHE A 125 -29.87 2.83 3.29
CA PHE A 125 -28.50 3.08 3.72
C PHE A 125 -27.57 1.96 3.24
N SER A 126 -28.00 0.71 3.40
CA SER A 126 -27.21 -0.45 2.97
C SER A 126 -26.92 -0.44 1.47
N GLN A 127 -27.91 -0.10 0.64
CA GLN A 127 -27.69 0.07 -0.80
C GLN A 127 -26.70 1.21 -1.10
N ALA A 128 -26.89 2.37 -0.47
CA ALA A 128 -25.99 3.51 -0.65
C ALA A 128 -24.54 3.17 -0.23
N PHE A 129 -24.38 2.40 0.85
CA PHE A 129 -23.08 1.90 1.30
C PHE A 129 -22.45 0.98 0.24
N CYS A 130 -23.19 0.02 -0.32
CA CYS A 130 -22.66 -0.85 -1.37
C CYS A 130 -22.23 -0.04 -2.61
N VAL A 131 -23.05 0.93 -3.03
CA VAL A 131 -22.73 1.83 -4.16
C VAL A 131 -21.43 2.60 -3.91
N SER A 132 -21.19 3.06 -2.67
CA SER A 132 -19.95 3.74 -2.28
C SER A 132 -18.69 2.85 -2.42
N LEU A 133 -18.86 1.53 -2.53
CA LEU A 133 -17.81 0.53 -2.72
C LEU A 133 -17.75 -0.02 -4.16
N GLU A 134 -18.36 0.67 -5.13
CA GLU A 134 -18.54 0.22 -6.51
C GLU A 134 -19.20 -1.16 -6.59
N ALA A 135 -20.23 -1.37 -5.76
CA ALA A 135 -20.98 -2.61 -5.64
C ALA A 135 -22.47 -2.30 -5.46
N ASP A 136 -23.28 -3.35 -5.37
CA ASP A 136 -24.70 -3.24 -5.07
C ASP A 136 -25.06 -4.19 -3.94
N LEU A 137 -26.22 -4.01 -3.31
CA LEU A 137 -26.78 -5.06 -2.47
C LEU A 137 -26.89 -6.35 -3.28
N VAL A 138 -26.58 -7.47 -2.63
CA VAL A 138 -26.28 -8.70 -3.35
C VAL A 138 -27.43 -9.18 -4.22
N GLN A 139 -27.09 -9.47 -5.48
CA GLN A 139 -27.90 -10.21 -6.43
C GLN A 139 -27.29 -11.59 -6.66
N PHE A 140 -28.03 -12.63 -6.31
CA PHE A 140 -27.63 -14.01 -6.59
C PHE A 140 -28.20 -14.46 -7.95
N GLU A 141 -27.39 -15.18 -8.71
CA GLU A 141 -27.76 -15.72 -10.04
C GLU A 141 -28.02 -17.23 -10.00
N THR A 142 -27.44 -17.93 -9.02
CA THR A 142 -27.51 -19.39 -8.93
C THR A 142 -27.93 -19.86 -7.54
N LEU A 143 -28.43 -21.09 -7.47
CA LEU A 143 -28.70 -21.76 -6.18
C LEU A 143 -27.42 -21.88 -5.33
N GLU A 144 -26.27 -22.06 -5.98
CA GLU A 144 -24.98 -22.19 -5.32
C GLU A 144 -24.60 -20.89 -4.61
N GLU A 145 -24.77 -19.74 -5.29
CA GLU A 145 -24.57 -18.42 -4.69
C GLU A 145 -25.52 -18.20 -3.50
N LEU A 146 -26.82 -18.51 -3.66
CA LEU A 146 -27.78 -18.37 -2.56
C LEU A 146 -27.40 -19.24 -1.35
N ASN A 147 -26.97 -20.47 -1.57
CA ASN A 147 -26.52 -21.37 -0.50
C ASN A 147 -25.24 -20.87 0.18
N PHE A 148 -24.29 -20.35 -0.59
CA PHE A 148 -23.09 -19.70 -0.06
C PHE A 148 -23.46 -18.52 0.86
N LEU A 149 -24.33 -17.62 0.38
CA LEU A 149 -24.78 -16.45 1.16
C LEU A 149 -25.45 -16.88 2.47
N LYS A 150 -26.34 -17.88 2.42
CA LYS A 150 -27.03 -18.42 3.61
C LYS A 150 -26.05 -19.00 4.62
N ARG A 151 -25.02 -19.70 4.15
CA ARG A 151 -24.01 -20.33 5.02
C ARG A 151 -23.09 -19.29 5.66
N TYR A 152 -22.73 -18.24 4.92
CA TYR A 152 -21.70 -17.29 5.35
C TYR A 152 -22.24 -16.12 6.17
N LYS A 153 -23.51 -15.71 5.97
CA LYS A 153 -24.12 -14.59 6.72
C LYS A 153 -24.12 -14.77 8.25
N GLY A 154 -23.94 -15.99 8.74
CA GLY A 154 -24.02 -16.31 10.16
C GLY A 154 -25.44 -16.18 10.72
N PRO A 155 -25.61 -15.93 12.03
CA PRO A 155 -26.91 -15.96 12.70
C PRO A 155 -27.77 -14.71 12.45
N SER A 156 -27.17 -13.61 12.00
CA SER A 156 -27.90 -12.36 11.76
C SER A 156 -28.64 -12.37 10.42
N ASP A 157 -29.75 -11.65 10.37
CA ASP A 157 -30.47 -11.37 9.13
C ASP A 157 -29.74 -10.30 8.32
N HIS A 158 -29.70 -10.48 7.00
CA HIS A 158 -28.98 -9.57 6.10
C HIS A 158 -29.82 -9.10 4.91
N TRP A 159 -29.86 -7.80 4.65
CA TRP A 159 -30.44 -7.23 3.44
C TRP A 159 -29.77 -7.78 2.18
N ILE A 160 -30.60 -8.02 1.15
CA ILE A 160 -30.19 -8.39 -0.21
C ILE A 160 -30.81 -7.41 -1.22
N GLY A 161 -30.36 -7.45 -2.47
CA GLY A 161 -30.71 -6.48 -3.51
C GLY A 161 -32.12 -6.57 -4.07
N LEU A 162 -33.08 -7.18 -3.36
CA LEU A 162 -34.47 -7.28 -3.80
C LEU A 162 -35.35 -6.26 -3.09
N SER A 163 -36.12 -5.51 -3.87
CA SER A 163 -37.14 -4.60 -3.38
C SER A 163 -38.39 -4.60 -4.26
N ARG A 164 -39.48 -4.03 -3.75
CA ARG A 164 -40.73 -3.79 -4.48
C ARG A 164 -41.42 -2.54 -3.94
N GLU A 165 -42.22 -1.88 -4.77
CA GLU A 165 -42.92 -0.65 -4.37
C GLU A 165 -44.02 -0.88 -3.34
N SER A 166 -44.73 -2.00 -3.45
CA SER A 166 -45.74 -2.44 -2.46
C SER A 166 -45.96 -3.94 -2.52
N SER A 167 -46.77 -4.48 -1.61
CA SER A 167 -47.05 -5.92 -1.53
C SER A 167 -47.62 -6.55 -2.80
N TYR A 168 -48.19 -5.75 -3.70
CA TYR A 168 -48.81 -6.18 -4.96
C TYR A 168 -47.88 -6.04 -6.17
N HIS A 169 -46.75 -5.37 -6.02
CA HIS A 169 -45.78 -5.19 -7.10
C HIS A 169 -44.80 -6.35 -7.18
N ILE A 170 -44.30 -6.57 -8.38
CA ILE A 170 -43.24 -7.54 -8.64
C ILE A 170 -41.94 -7.14 -7.92
N TRP A 171 -41.16 -8.14 -7.53
CA TRP A 171 -39.84 -7.93 -6.97
C TRP A 171 -38.87 -7.55 -8.09
N LYS A 172 -38.01 -6.56 -7.80
CA LYS A 172 -36.93 -6.13 -8.68
C LYS A 172 -35.60 -6.15 -7.96
N TRP A 173 -34.56 -6.41 -8.72
CA TRP A 173 -33.18 -6.22 -8.30
C TRP A 173 -32.81 -4.72 -8.33
N THR A 174 -31.66 -4.37 -7.77
CA THR A 174 -31.16 -2.98 -7.73
C THR A 174 -30.78 -2.43 -9.10
N ASP A 175 -30.60 -3.30 -10.09
CA ASP A 175 -30.35 -2.95 -11.51
C ASP A 175 -31.66 -2.82 -12.33
N ASP A 176 -32.80 -2.70 -11.64
CA ASP A 176 -34.16 -2.66 -12.19
C ASP A 176 -34.62 -3.94 -12.91
N SER A 177 -33.80 -4.99 -12.95
CA SER A 177 -34.21 -6.27 -13.53
C SER A 177 -35.24 -6.99 -12.69
N GLU A 178 -36.22 -7.63 -13.33
CA GLU A 178 -37.29 -8.34 -12.65
C GLU A 178 -36.77 -9.62 -11.99
N TYR A 179 -37.24 -9.88 -10.77
CA TYR A 179 -36.94 -11.14 -10.10
C TYR A 179 -37.74 -12.27 -10.71
N ASN A 180 -37.04 -13.30 -11.19
CA ASN A 180 -37.63 -14.47 -11.87
C ASN A 180 -38.47 -15.41 -10.97
N ALA A 181 -38.79 -15.02 -9.74
CA ALA A 181 -39.54 -15.82 -8.76
C ALA A 181 -38.96 -17.22 -8.49
N SER A 182 -37.64 -17.39 -8.66
CA SER A 182 -36.93 -18.67 -8.44
C SER A 182 -37.08 -19.22 -7.02
N TYR A 183 -37.24 -18.35 -6.02
CA TYR A 183 -37.44 -18.70 -4.62
C TYR A 183 -38.54 -17.84 -4.00
N VAL A 184 -39.34 -18.46 -3.13
CA VAL A 184 -40.41 -17.76 -2.43
C VAL A 184 -39.85 -16.77 -1.42
N ILE A 185 -40.24 -15.51 -1.54
CA ILE A 185 -39.94 -14.45 -0.57
C ILE A 185 -41.10 -14.36 0.41
N LYS A 186 -40.85 -14.67 1.68
CA LYS A 186 -41.88 -14.65 2.73
C LYS A 186 -42.17 -13.24 3.23
N GLY A 187 -43.37 -13.00 3.74
CA GLY A 187 -43.77 -11.74 4.36
C GLY A 187 -44.36 -10.71 3.39
N VAL A 188 -44.74 -9.55 3.93
CA VAL A 188 -45.46 -8.49 3.23
C VAL A 188 -44.65 -7.19 3.11
N GLY A 189 -43.38 -7.20 3.50
CA GLY A 189 -42.51 -6.03 3.44
C GLY A 189 -42.05 -5.69 2.01
N GLU A 190 -41.47 -4.52 1.86
CA GLU A 190 -41.02 -3.94 0.59
C GLU A 190 -39.58 -4.33 0.24
N CYS A 191 -38.76 -4.67 1.23
CA CYS A 191 -37.33 -4.98 1.06
C CYS A 191 -37.03 -6.41 1.50
N ALA A 192 -36.25 -7.15 0.72
CA ALA A 192 -35.93 -8.54 1.03
C ALA A 192 -34.63 -8.68 1.81
N TYR A 193 -34.60 -9.66 2.71
CA TYR A 193 -33.45 -10.05 3.49
C TYR A 193 -33.32 -11.58 3.55
N LEU A 194 -32.11 -12.03 3.82
CA LEU A 194 -31.76 -13.42 4.00
C LEU A 194 -31.74 -13.77 5.49
N ASN A 195 -32.40 -14.88 5.83
CA ASN A 195 -32.40 -15.50 7.15
C ASN A 195 -32.14 -17.02 7.03
N ASP A 196 -32.17 -17.75 8.14
CA ASP A 196 -31.84 -19.18 8.16
C ASP A 196 -32.83 -20.02 7.32
N ASN A 197 -34.08 -19.56 7.25
CA ASN A 197 -35.17 -20.20 6.51
C ASN A 197 -35.21 -19.85 5.03
N GLY A 198 -34.33 -18.96 4.55
CA GLY A 198 -34.31 -18.49 3.16
C GLY A 198 -34.57 -16.99 3.07
N ILE A 199 -35.39 -16.58 2.10
CA ILE A 199 -35.63 -15.17 1.79
C ILE A 199 -36.93 -14.72 2.45
N SER A 200 -36.91 -13.58 3.12
CA SER A 200 -38.08 -12.94 3.74
C SER A 200 -38.06 -11.44 3.47
N SER A 201 -39.14 -10.74 3.80
CA SER A 201 -39.31 -9.32 3.53
C SER A 201 -39.66 -8.56 4.80
N ALA A 202 -39.16 -7.32 4.87
CA ALA A 202 -39.41 -6.41 5.97
C ALA A 202 -39.53 -4.98 5.45
N ARG A 203 -40.02 -4.09 6.33
CA ARG A 203 -40.16 -2.67 5.99
C ARG A 203 -38.80 -2.01 5.85
N THR A 204 -38.72 -1.02 4.96
CA THR A 204 -37.45 -0.34 4.62
C THR A 204 -36.71 0.18 5.84
N TYR A 205 -37.41 0.71 6.84
CA TYR A 205 -36.82 1.37 8.01
C TYR A 205 -36.28 0.43 9.09
N THR A 206 -36.49 -0.89 8.98
CA THR A 206 -35.93 -1.83 9.97
C THR A 206 -34.42 -1.95 9.78
N ASP A 207 -33.68 -2.11 10.87
CA ASP A 207 -32.23 -2.28 10.78
C ASP A 207 -31.86 -3.75 10.64
N ARG A 208 -31.00 -4.04 9.66
CA ARG A 208 -30.39 -5.37 9.47
C ARG A 208 -28.96 -5.18 8.98
N LYS A 209 -28.16 -6.24 9.13
CA LYS A 209 -26.89 -6.31 8.40
C LYS A 209 -27.17 -6.34 6.90
N TRP A 210 -26.18 -6.22 6.06
CA TRP A 210 -26.36 -6.25 4.62
C TRP A 210 -25.19 -6.93 3.92
N ILE A 211 -25.44 -7.40 2.71
CA ILE A 211 -24.43 -8.04 1.88
C ILE A 211 -24.32 -7.25 0.58
N CYS A 212 -23.11 -6.81 0.25
CA CYS A 212 -22.82 -6.22 -1.05
C CYS A 212 -22.20 -7.28 -1.97
N SER A 213 -22.41 -7.14 -3.29
CA SER A 213 -21.70 -7.93 -4.29
C SER A 213 -21.23 -7.09 -5.47
N LYS A 214 -20.10 -7.47 -6.04
CA LYS A 214 -19.61 -6.95 -7.33
C LYS A 214 -18.87 -8.04 -8.10
N PRO A 215 -18.72 -7.92 -9.44
CA PRO A 215 -17.86 -8.82 -10.20
C PRO A 215 -16.44 -8.80 -9.65
N ASN A 216 -15.79 -9.96 -9.64
CA ASN A 216 -14.37 -10.06 -9.32
C ASN A 216 -13.55 -9.39 -10.43
N ASP A 217 -12.52 -8.63 -10.05
CA ASP A 217 -11.69 -7.82 -10.96
C ASP A 217 -11.11 -8.64 -12.12
N ILE A 218 -10.82 -9.93 -11.91
CA ILE A 218 -10.38 -10.86 -12.96
C ILE A 218 -11.43 -10.96 -14.08
N TYR A 219 -12.71 -11.05 -13.72
CA TYR A 219 -13.82 -11.15 -14.67
C TYR A 219 -14.21 -9.80 -15.25
N ARG A 220 -13.96 -8.68 -14.53
CA ARG A 220 -14.15 -7.31 -15.05
C ARG A 220 -13.19 -7.02 -16.21
N CYS A 221 -11.94 -7.50 -16.11
CA CYS A 221 -10.95 -7.40 -17.18
C CYS A 221 -11.32 -8.24 -18.42
N GLN A 222 -11.97 -9.38 -18.25
CA GLN A 222 -12.38 -10.24 -19.37
C GLN A 222 -13.57 -9.68 -20.17
N LYS A 223 -14.45 -8.91 -19.53
CA LYS A 223 -15.63 -8.31 -20.18
C LYS A 223 -15.39 -6.91 -20.76
N SER A 224 -14.25 -6.28 -20.50
CA SER A 224 -13.95 -4.98 -21.10
C SER A 224 -13.73 -5.16 -22.61
N PRO A 225 -14.49 -4.48 -23.49
CA PRO A 225 -14.19 -4.49 -24.91
C PRO A 225 -12.79 -3.92 -25.07
N ASN A 226 -11.90 -4.64 -25.76
CA ASN A 226 -10.61 -4.07 -26.16
C ASN A 226 -10.87 -2.73 -26.86
N PRO A 227 -10.31 -1.61 -26.38
CA PRO A 227 -10.22 -0.43 -27.20
C PRO A 227 -9.18 -0.76 -28.28
N PHE A 228 -9.67 -1.15 -29.45
CA PHE A 228 -8.86 -1.17 -30.66
C PHE A 228 -8.33 0.24 -30.97
#